data_AF-M0D819-F1
#
_entry.id   AF-M0D819-F1
#
_cell.length_a   1.000
_cell.length_b   1.000
_cell.length_c   1.000
_cell.angle_alpha   90.00
_cell.angle_beta   90.00
_cell.angle_gamma   90.00
#
_symmetry.space_group_name_H-M   'P 1'
#
loop_
_entity.id
_entity.type
_entity.pdbx_description
1 polymer ?
#
loop_
_entity_poly.entity_id
_entity_poly.type
_entity_poly.pdbx_seq_one_letter_code
_entity_poly.pdbx_strand_id
1 'polypeptide(L)' 'MDVRRTAVAKLAVSDEQRDALHRTAEQYLYCANQTADYCWSDTSYTECKTNKRQVRSARI' A
#
# COMPACT_ATOMS: atom_id res chain seq x y z
N MET A 1 -27.25 -2.25 -15.36
CA MET A 1 -26.68 -1.90 -14.04
C MET A 1 -25.94 -3.15 -13.57
N ASP A 2 -24.62 -3.19 -13.73
CA ASP A 2 -23.84 -4.40 -13.42
C ASP A 2 -23.67 -4.55 -11.90
N VAL A 3 -24.08 -5.70 -11.38
CA VAL A 3 -23.97 -6.03 -9.97
C VAL A 3 -22.59 -6.62 -9.71
N ARG A 4 -21.70 -5.86 -9.05
CA ARG A 4 -20.48 -6.41 -8.46
C ARG A 4 -20.84 -7.14 -7.17
N ARG A 5 -20.72 -8.46 -7.17
CA ARG A 5 -20.85 -9.30 -5.96
C ARG A 5 -19.45 -9.59 -5.42
N THR A 6 -19.18 -9.17 -4.20
CA THR A 6 -17.95 -9.55 -3.48
C THR A 6 -18.20 -10.89 -2.80
N ALA A 7 -17.44 -11.93 -3.17
CA ALA A 7 -17.50 -13.24 -2.53
C ALA A 7 -16.32 -13.41 -1.56
N VAL A 8 -16.59 -13.94 -0.37
CA VAL A 8 -15.54 -14.31 0.58
C VAL A 8 -14.93 -15.64 0.15
N ALA A 9 -13.70 -15.61 -0.36
CA ALA A 9 -12.93 -16.82 -0.66
C ALA A 9 -12.08 -17.17 0.56
N LYS A 10 -12.37 -18.32 1.21
CA LYS A 10 -11.46 -18.87 2.21
C LYS A 10 -10.26 -19.48 1.47
N LEU A 11 -9.10 -18.87 1.63
CA LEU A 11 -7.85 -19.42 1.12
C LEU A 11 -7.38 -20.52 2.08
N ALA A 12 -7.40 -21.77 1.62
CA ALA A 12 -6.75 -22.88 2.31
C ALA A 12 -5.23 -22.81 2.06
N VAL A 13 -4.56 -21.90 2.76
CA VAL A 13 -3.11 -21.74 2.73
C VAL A 13 -2.47 -22.57 3.84
N SER A 14 -1.36 -23.24 3.55
CA SER A 14 -0.56 -23.88 4.59
C SER A 14 0.10 -22.84 5.49
N ASP A 15 0.45 -23.23 6.72
CA ASP A 15 1.18 -22.34 7.64
C ASP A 15 2.50 -21.85 7.02
N GLU A 16 3.20 -22.70 6.27
CA GLU A 16 4.46 -22.33 5.63
C GLU A 16 4.28 -21.26 4.53
N GLN A 17 3.20 -21.34 3.74
CA GLN A 17 2.86 -20.29 2.76
C GLN A 17 2.42 -19.00 3.44
N ARG A 18 1.67 -19.10 4.54
CA ARG A 18 1.27 -17.96 5.38
C ARG A 18 2.51 -17.25 5.94
N ASP A 19 3.44 -18.00 6.49
CA ASP A 19 4.66 -17.45 7.10
C ASP A 19 5.60 -16.88 6.03
N ALA A 20 5.69 -17.50 4.85
CA ALA A 20 6.40 -16.94 3.71
C ALA A 20 5.81 -15.59 3.25
N LEU A 21 4.48 -15.45 3.24
CA LEU A 21 3.81 -14.18 2.95
C LEU A 21 4.10 -13.11 4.02
N HIS A 22 4.14 -13.50 5.30
CA HIS A 22 4.39 -12.57 6.39
C HIS A 22 5.86 -12.23 6.59
N ARG A 23 6.80 -12.98 6.00
CA ARG A 23 8.25 -12.75 6.14
C ARG A 23 8.67 -11.31 5.83
N THR A 24 7.97 -10.64 4.92
CA THR A 24 8.26 -9.25 4.54
C THR A 24 7.21 -8.26 5.02
N ALA A 25 6.26 -8.66 5.87
CA ALA A 25 5.15 -7.82 6.29
C ALA A 25 5.64 -6.55 7.01
N GLU A 26 6.64 -6.66 7.88
CA GLU A 26 7.23 -5.52 8.58
C GLU A 26 7.93 -4.56 7.61
N GLN A 27 8.71 -5.11 6.66
CA GLN A 27 9.38 -4.29 5.64
C GLN A 27 8.38 -3.58 4.73
N TYR A 28 7.30 -4.28 4.35
CA TYR A 28 6.22 -3.68 3.57
C TYR A 28 5.55 -2.55 4.35
N LEU A 29 5.22 -2.78 5.63
CA LEU A 29 4.63 -1.77 6.51
C LEU A 29 5.53 -0.54 6.65
N TYR A 30 6.84 -0.75 6.84
CA TYR A 30 7.82 0.34 6.90
C TYR A 30 7.81 1.18 5.62
N CYS A 31 7.93 0.55 4.45
CA CYS A 31 7.92 1.26 3.17
C CYS A 31 6.59 1.98 2.91
N ALA A 32 5.47 1.36 3.29
CA ALA A 32 4.14 1.95 3.16
C ALA A 32 4.00 3.22 4.01
N ASN A 33 4.42 3.17 5.28
CA ASN A 33 4.37 4.32 6.18
C ASN A 33 5.29 5.45 5.69
N GLN A 34 6.54 5.15 5.32
CA GLN A 34 7.44 6.17 4.76
C GLN A 34 6.91 6.81 3.48
N THR A 35 6.22 6.04 2.64
CA THR A 35 5.56 6.58 1.44
C THR A 35 4.37 7.46 1.83
N ALA A 36 3.58 7.05 2.82
CA ALA A 36 2.45 7.83 3.32
C ALA A 36 2.92 9.20 3.86
N ASP A 37 3.94 9.19 4.74
CA ASP A 37 4.53 10.40 5.32
C ASP A 37 5.02 11.40 4.26
N TYR A 38 5.56 10.90 3.15
CA TYR A 38 6.06 11.75 2.07
C TYR A 38 4.93 12.28 1.16
N CYS A 39 3.96 11.42 0.85
CA CYS A 39 2.98 11.70 -0.19
C CYS A 39 1.72 12.39 0.35
N TRP A 40 1.40 12.28 1.64
CA TRP A 40 0.20 12.88 2.23
C TRP A 40 0.55 14.11 3.08
N SER A 41 -0.22 15.18 2.89
CA SER A 41 -0.20 16.35 3.77
C SER A 41 -1.30 16.21 4.80
N ASP A 42 -0.96 16.41 6.07
CA ASP A 42 -1.93 16.45 7.18
C ASP A 42 -2.81 17.71 7.15
N THR A 43 -2.42 18.72 6.37
CA THR A 43 -3.06 20.04 6.34
C THR A 43 -3.96 20.27 5.13
N SER A 44 -3.64 19.67 3.97
CA SER A 44 -4.50 19.79 2.78
C SER A 44 -4.28 18.67 1.76
N TYR A 45 -5.38 18.12 1.23
CA TYR A 45 -5.32 17.11 0.17
C TYR A 45 -4.73 17.63 -1.15
N THR A 46 -4.75 18.95 -1.39
CA THR A 46 -4.19 19.58 -2.60
C THR A 46 -2.66 19.61 -2.57
N GLU A 47 -2.06 19.46 -1.39
CA GLU A 47 -0.61 19.41 -1.18
C GLU A 47 -0.07 17.97 -1.24
N CYS A 48 -0.95 16.97 -1.27
CA CYS A 48 -0.57 15.57 -1.40
C CYS A 48 0.14 15.32 -2.75
N LYS A 49 1.31 14.69 -2.69
CA LYS A 49 2.14 14.36 -3.85
C LYS A 49 1.85 12.94 -4.32
N THR A 50 0.82 12.77 -5.14
CA THR A 50 0.37 11.45 -5.62
C THR A 50 0.88 11.08 -7.01
N ASN A 51 1.43 12.05 -7.78
CA ASN A 51 1.94 11.79 -9.12
C ASN A 51 3.39 11.30 -9.11
N LYS A 52 3.61 10.07 -9.59
CA LYS A 52 4.95 9.43 -9.65
C LYS A 52 6.04 10.27 -10.34
N ARG A 53 5.71 11.04 -11.39
CA ARG A 53 6.70 11.89 -12.08
C ARG A 53 7.15 13.08 -11.23
N GLN A 54 6.22 13.67 -10.48
CA GLN A 54 6.52 14.79 -9.58
C GLN A 54 7.36 14.34 -8.39
N VAL A 55 7.03 13.17 -7.81
CA VAL A 55 7.77 12.58 -6.67
C VAL A 55 9.21 12.20 -7.04
N ARG A 56 9.45 11.60 -8.22
CA ARG A 56 10.80 11.20 -8.65
C ARG A 56 11.76 12.38 -8.86
N SER A 57 11.24 13.56 -9.18
CA SER A 57 12.04 14.74 -9.53
C SER A 57 12.42 15.58 -8.31
N ALA A 58 11.76 15.37 -7.17
CA ALA A 58 11.98 16.10 -5.92
C ALA A 58 13.11 15.51 -5.06
N ARG A 59 13.85 14.51 -5.58
CA ARG A 59 15.00 13.89 -4.91
C ARG A 59 16.29 14.33 -5.62
N ILE A 60 16.65 15.60 -5.45
CA ILE A 60 18.00 16.18 -5.65
C ILE A 60 18.25 17.08 -4.45
#